data_AF-A0A2R5HEH3-F1
#
_entry.id   AF-A0A2R5HEH3-F1
#
_cell.length_a   1.000
_cell.length_b   1.000
_cell.length_c   1.000
_cell.angle_alpha   90.00
_cell.angle_beta   90.00
_cell.angle_gamma   90.00
#
_symmetry.space_group_name_H-M   'P 1'
#
loop_
_entity.id
_entity.type
_entity.pdbx_description
1 polymer ?
#
loop_
_entity_poly.entity_id
_entity_poly.type
_entity_poly.pdbx_seq_one_letter_code
_entity_poly.pdbx_strand_id
1 'polypeptide(L)' 'MNAIEIKINKRETMVFDDWDNANLFIESFTQDFAENIVISAPKEAHPDHIEMSAVFYQPREPKPQGQEVLLLDIKLPK' A
#
# COMPACT_ATOMS: atom_id res chain seq x y z
N MET A 1 18.73 -0.31 -9.77
CA MET A 1 18.58 -0.58 -8.33
C MET A 1 17.24 -1.26 -8.16
N ASN A 2 17.21 -2.47 -7.60
CA ASN A 2 15.99 -3.28 -7.43
C ASN A 2 15.36 -2.98 -6.08
N ALA A 3 15.01 -1.72 -5.84
CA ALA A 3 14.40 -1.30 -4.58
C ALA A 3 12.87 -1.35 -4.71
N ILE A 4 12.20 -1.78 -3.63
CA ILE A 4 10.75 -1.74 -3.50
C ILE A 4 10.36 -0.42 -2.85
N GLU A 5 9.54 0.37 -3.53
CA GLU A 5 9.04 1.64 -2.99
C GLU A 5 7.60 1.46 -2.50
N ILE A 6 7.32 1.84 -1.26
CA ILE A 6 5.97 1.88 -0.70
C ILE A 6 5.65 3.32 -0.31
N LYS A 7 4.63 3.88 -0.94
CA LYS A 7 4.18 5.25 -0.71
C LYS A 7 2.85 5.26 0.04
N ILE A 8 2.83 5.92 1.19
CA ILE A 8 1.70 6.00 2.10
C ILE A 8 0.99 7.35 1.89
N ASN A 9 -0.30 7.32 1.56
CA ASN A 9 -1.16 8.49 1.37
C ASN A 9 -0.58 9.55 0.42
N LYS A 10 0.28 9.14 -0.52
CA LYS A 10 1.05 10.02 -1.41
C LYS A 10 1.96 11.03 -0.69
N ARG A 11 2.19 10.88 0.62
CA ARG A 11 2.96 11.82 1.46
C ARG A 11 4.31 11.26 1.87
N GLU A 12 4.35 10.01 2.30
CA GLU A 12 5.56 9.37 2.83
C GLU A 12 5.97 8.22 1.92
N THR A 13 7.26 8.09 1.65
CA THR A 13 7.83 7.00 0.83
C THR A 13 8.82 6.23 1.68
N MET A 14 8.63 4.92 1.74
CA MET A 14 9.56 3.98 2.33
C MET A 14 10.18 3.12 1.23
N VAL A 15 11.45 2.80 1.39
CA VAL A 15 12.24 2.07 0.40
C VAL A 15 12.83 0.85 1.07
N PHE A 16 12.68 -0.30 0.42
CA PHE A 16 13.14 -1.59 0.91
C PHE A 16 14.05 -2.25 -0.12
N ASP A 17 15.07 -2.97 0.36
CA ASP A 17 16.02 -3.68 -0.50
C ASP A 17 15.52 -5.09 -0.87
N ASP A 18 14.52 -5.62 -0.17
CA ASP A 18 13.96 -6.96 -0.37
C ASP A 18 12.47 -7.05 -0.03
N TRP A 19 11.82 -8.09 -0.57
CA TRP A 19 10.37 -8.31 -0.44
C TRP A 19 9.96 -8.76 0.97
N ASP A 20 10.82 -9.48 1.70
CA ASP A 20 10.47 -10.00 3.02
C ASP A 20 10.27 -8.84 4.01
N ASN A 21 11.19 -7.87 4.00
CA ASN A 21 11.08 -6.66 4.82
C ASN A 21 9.92 -5.76 4.37
N ALA A 22 9.71 -5.61 3.06
CA ALA A 22 8.58 -4.86 2.53
C ALA A 22 7.23 -5.50 2.94
N ASN A 23 7.14 -6.83 2.90
CA ASN A 23 5.94 -7.58 3.28
C ASN A 23 5.69 -7.50 4.78
N LEU A 24 6.71 -7.64 5.63
CA LEU A 24 6.59 -7.44 7.08
C LEU A 24 6.08 -6.02 7.42
N PHE A 25 6.56 -5.01 6.71
CA PHE A 25 6.04 -3.66 6.86
C PHE A 25 4.56 -3.58 6.45
N ILE A 26 4.19 -4.10 5.28
CA ILE A 26 2.80 -4.10 4.81
C ILE A 26 1.92 -4.81 5.82
N GLU A 27 2.29 -6.01 6.28
CA GLU A 27 1.53 -6.77 7.26
C GLU A 27 1.37 -5.99 8.57
N SER A 28 2.46 -5.48 9.16
CA SER A 28 2.39 -4.70 10.40
C SER A 28 1.57 -3.43 10.24
N PHE A 29 1.71 -2.75 9.10
CA PHE A 29 1.02 -1.48 8.83
C PHE A 29 -0.47 -1.70 8.55
N THR A 30 -0.81 -2.84 7.95
CA THR A 30 -2.19 -3.18 7.56
C THR A 30 -2.91 -4.01 8.61
N GLN A 31 -2.23 -4.51 9.64
CA GLN A 31 -2.81 -5.27 10.75
C GLN A 31 -3.94 -4.50 11.44
N ASP A 32 -3.78 -3.19 11.62
CA ASP A 32 -4.79 -2.30 12.20
C ASP A 32 -6.03 -2.09 11.28
N PHE A 33 -5.92 -2.50 10.02
CA PHE A 33 -6.92 -2.32 8.97
C PHE A 33 -7.38 -3.65 8.34
N ALA A 34 -6.94 -4.80 8.87
CA ALA A 34 -7.11 -6.12 8.26
C ALA A 34 -8.58 -6.50 7.98
N GLU A 35 -9.51 -6.00 8.79
CA GLU A 35 -10.95 -6.22 8.62
C GLU A 35 -11.57 -5.37 7.47
N ASN A 36 -10.79 -4.50 6.81
CA ASN A 36 -11.30 -3.42 5.93
C ASN A 36 -10.47 -3.19 4.67
N ILE A 37 -9.73 -4.22 4.23
CA ILE A 37 -8.96 -4.16 3.00
C ILE A 37 -9.94 -4.20 1.82
N VAL A 38 -10.01 -3.11 1.06
CA VAL A 38 -10.83 -3.05 -0.16
C VAL A 38 -9.89 -2.98 -1.36
N ILE A 39 -9.61 -4.18 -1.89
CA ILE A 39 -9.11 -4.44 -3.23
C ILE A 39 -7.67 -3.94 -3.51
N SER A 40 -6.78 -4.90 -3.74
CA SER A 40 -5.52 -4.70 -4.46
C SER A 40 -5.82 -4.66 -5.96
N ALA A 41 -5.98 -3.47 -6.54
CA ALA A 41 -6.02 -3.36 -7.99
C ALA A 41 -4.56 -3.21 -8.49
N PRO A 42 -4.06 -4.10 -9.36
CA PRO A 42 -2.82 -3.82 -10.07
C PRO A 42 -3.02 -2.54 -10.89
N LYS A 43 -2.18 -1.53 -10.64
CA LYS A 43 -2.02 -0.40 -11.56
C LYS A 43 -1.16 -0.91 -12.71
N GLU A 44 -1.43 -0.40 -13.91
CA GLU A 44 -0.85 -0.85 -15.17
C GLU A 44 0.62 -1.29 -15.09
N ALA A 45 0.96 -2.35 -15.84
CA ALA A 45 2.32 -2.84 -15.96
C ALA A 45 3.20 -1.80 -16.67
N HIS A 46 4.00 -1.05 -15.91
CA HIS A 46 5.06 -0.22 -16.46
C HIS A 46 6.14 -1.12 -17.09
N PRO A 47 6.92 -0.66 -18.09
CA PRO A 47 7.98 -1.47 -18.69
C PRO A 47 9.05 -1.93 -17.70
N ASP A 48 9.29 -1.15 -16.64
CA ASP A 48 10.42 -1.35 -15.72
C ASP A 48 10.00 -1.79 -14.30
N HIS A 49 8.71 -1.65 -13.95
CA HIS A 49 8.20 -1.95 -12.61
C HIS A 49 6.72 -2.35 -12.64
N ILE A 50 6.29 -3.05 -11.60
CA ILE A 50 4.88 -3.39 -11.35
C ILE A 50 4.34 -2.41 -10.31
N GLU A 51 3.19 -1.79 -10.59
CA GLU A 51 2.50 -0.91 -9.64
C GLU A 51 1.31 -1.62 -9.01
N MET A 52 1.19 -1.52 -7.69
CA MET A 52 0.03 -2.01 -6.96
C MET A 52 -0.49 -0.91 -6.04
N SER A 53 -1.81 -0.76 -5.96
CA SER A 53 -2.41 0.11 -4.94
C SER A 53 -3.27 -0.73 -3.99
N ALA A 54 -3.03 -0.59 -2.69
CA ALA A 54 -3.91 -1.12 -1.65
C ALA A 54 -4.63 0.02 -0.94
N VAL A 55 -5.93 -0.16 -0.72
CA VAL A 55 -6.83 0.86 -0.17
C VAL A 55 -7.47 0.32 1.10
N PHE A 56 -7.35 1.07 2.21
CA PHE A 56 -7.88 0.68 3.51
C PHE A 56 -8.87 1.70 4.04
N TYR A 57 -9.95 1.20 4.64
CA TYR A 57 -10.95 2.00 5.36
C TYR A 57 -10.80 1.82 6.87
N GLN A 58 -11.02 2.89 7.63
CA GLN A 58 -11.00 2.82 9.09
C GLN A 58 -12.41 2.42 9.61
N PRO A 59 -12.59 1.24 10.21
CA PRO A 59 -13.91 0.69 10.56
C PRO A 59 -14.55 1.31 11.80
N ARG A 60 -13.73 1.92 12.67
CA ARG A 60 -14.17 2.30 14.02
C ARG A 60 -15.15 3.48 14.04
N GLU A 61 -15.43 4.09 12.89
CA GLU A 61 -16.37 5.20 12.79
C GLU A 61 -17.41 4.92 11.70
N PRO A 62 -18.72 5.18 11.96
CA PRO A 62 -19.74 5.10 10.93
C PRO A 62 -19.39 6.06 9.80
N LYS A 63 -19.27 5.53 8.56
CA LYS A 63 -18.84 6.22 7.33
C LYS A 63 -19.22 7.71 7.34
N PRO A 64 -18.31 8.62 7.73
CA PRO A 64 -18.50 10.04 7.50
C PRO A 64 -18.29 10.29 6.01
N GLN A 65 -19.08 11.19 5.40
CA GLN A 65 -18.71 11.73 4.09
C GLN A 65 -17.34 12.42 4.24
N GLY A 66 -16.30 11.87 3.60
CA GLY A 66 -14.94 12.43 3.64
C GLY A 66 -13.92 11.68 4.51
N GLN A 67 -14.17 10.42 4.91
CA GLN A 67 -13.20 9.64 5.66
C GLN A 67 -11.85 9.52 4.92
N GLU A 68 -10.74 9.70 5.64
CA GLU A 68 -9.39 9.53 5.10
C GLU A 68 -9.19 8.07 4.72
N VAL A 69 -9.05 7.84 3.41
CA VAL A 69 -8.75 6.54 2.84
C VAL A 69 -7.25 6.36 2.90
N LEU A 70 -6.78 5.26 3.50
CA LEU A 70 -5.36 4.93 3.50
C LEU A 70 -5.00 4.32 2.15
N LEU A 71 -4.05 4.93 1.45
CA LEU A 71 -3.54 4.47 0.17
C LEU A 71 -2.10 4.01 0.33
N LEU A 72 -1.81 2.76 -0.02
CA LEU A 72 -0.46 2.26 -0.24
C LEU A 72 -0.24 2.10 -1.74
N ASP A 73 0.63 2.92 -2.32
CA ASP A 73 1.14 2.70 -3.68
C ASP A 73 2.49 1.95 -3.58
N ILE A 74 2.54 0.74 -4.10
CA ILE A 74 3.71 -0.14 -4.07
C ILE A 74 4.29 -0.21 -5.49
N LYS A 75 5.59 -0.01 -5.61
CA LYS A 75 6.34 -0.25 -6.86
C LYS A 75 7.32 -1.38 -6.65
N LEU A 76 7.19 -2.42 -7.47
CA LEU A 76 8.08 -3.56 -7.48
C LEU A 76 8.97 -3.50 -8.72
N PRO A 77 10.29 -3.67 -8.59
CA PRO A 77 11.16 -3.86 -9.75
C PRO A 77 10.74 -5.16 -10.49
N LYS A 78 10.85 -5.15 -11.83
CA LYS A 78 10.66 -6.37 -12.64
C LYS A 78 11.80 -7.37 -12.50
#